data_AF-L9L385-F1
#
_entry.id   AF-L9L385-F1
#
_cell.length_a   1.000
_cell.length_b   1.000
_cell.length_c   1.000
_cell.angle_alpha   90.00
_cell.angle_beta   90.00
_cell.angle_gamma   90.00
#
_symmetry.space_group_name_H-M   'P 1'
#
loop_
_entity.id
_entity.type
_entity.pdbx_description
1 polymer ?
#
loop_
_entity_poly.entity_id
_entity_poly.type
_entity_poly.pdbx_seq_one_letter_code
_entity_poly.pdbx_strand_id
1 'polypeptide(L)'
;MDVGELLSYQPNRGTKRPRDDEEEELKMRRKQAGARERGRCREEEMTVAEDADDDKKRLLQIIDREGEEEEEEEEPLDESSVKKMILTFEKRSYKNQELRIKFPDNPEKFMESELDLNDIIQEMHVVATMPDLYHLLVELNAVQSLLGLLGHDNTDIL
;
A
#
# COMPACT_ATOMS: atom_id res chain seq x y z
N MET A 1 30.02 -14.72 -19.32
CA MET A 1 29.99 -13.40 -18.65
C MET A 1 31.36 -13.19 -18.06
N ASP A 2 32.08 -12.18 -18.53
CA ASP A 2 33.47 -11.92 -18.15
C ASP A 2 33.49 -11.20 -16.78
N VAL A 3 34.15 -11.82 -15.80
CA VAL A 3 34.15 -11.37 -14.40
C VAL A 3 34.89 -10.04 -14.24
N GLY A 4 35.78 -9.70 -15.18
CA GLY A 4 36.49 -8.43 -15.22
C GLY A 4 35.57 -7.23 -15.47
N GLU A 5 34.49 -7.42 -16.26
CA GLU A 5 33.57 -6.35 -16.63
C GLU A 5 32.71 -5.89 -15.45
N LEU A 6 32.34 -6.82 -14.55
CA LEU A 6 31.55 -6.56 -13.34
C LEU A 6 32.31 -5.77 -12.28
N LEU A 7 33.64 -5.94 -12.19
CA LEU A 7 34.46 -5.21 -11.21
C LEU A 7 34.76 -3.76 -11.65
N SER A 8 34.67 -3.47 -12.95
CA SER A 8 34.82 -2.11 -13.51
C SER A 8 33.50 -1.33 -13.60
N TYR A 9 32.37 -1.96 -13.32
CA TYR A 9 31.06 -1.36 -13.47
C TYR A 9 30.79 -0.34 -12.37
N GLN A 10 30.78 0.95 -12.73
CA GLN A 10 30.28 2.01 -11.85
C GLN A 10 28.82 2.32 -12.20
N PRO A 11 27.88 2.18 -11.25
CA PRO A 11 26.49 2.51 -11.51
C PRO A 11 26.34 4.02 -11.72
N ASN A 12 25.57 4.41 -12.73
CA ASN A 12 25.24 5.81 -13.00
C ASN A 12 24.59 6.43 -11.76
N ARG A 13 25.31 7.34 -11.10
CA ARG A 13 24.74 8.16 -10.03
C ARG A 13 23.80 9.21 -10.62
N GLY A 14 22.54 8.81 -10.77
CA GLY A 14 21.39 9.68 -10.92
C GLY A 14 21.28 10.39 -12.26
N THR A 15 20.09 10.33 -12.85
CA THR A 15 19.62 11.34 -13.79
C THR A 15 19.82 12.72 -13.17
N LYS A 16 20.77 13.50 -13.68
CA LYS A 16 20.89 14.91 -13.34
C LYS A 16 19.57 15.57 -13.74
N ARG A 17 18.81 16.08 -12.76
CA ARG A 17 17.76 17.06 -13.00
C ARG A 17 18.41 18.22 -13.80
N PRO A 18 17.77 18.76 -14.85
CA PRO A 18 18.31 19.91 -15.54
C PRO A 18 18.37 21.05 -14.52
N ARG A 19 19.59 21.50 -14.24
CA ARG A 19 19.92 22.58 -13.31
C ARG A 19 20.05 23.84 -14.15
N ASP A 20 19.10 24.75 -14.00
CA ASP A 20 19.10 26.17 -14.39
C ASP A 20 20.08 26.60 -15.50
N ASP A 21 19.55 26.75 -16.71
CA ASP A 21 20.17 27.53 -17.80
C ASP A 21 19.68 29.01 -17.79
N GLU A 22 19.42 29.61 -16.62
CA GLU A 22 19.01 31.03 -16.52
C GLU A 22 20.12 31.97 -16.01
N GLU A 23 21.31 31.46 -15.67
CA GLU A 23 22.37 32.28 -15.04
C GLU A 23 23.32 33.00 -16.03
N GLU A 24 23.27 32.69 -17.33
CA GLU A 24 24.18 33.28 -18.33
C GLU A 24 23.66 34.58 -18.99
N GLU A 25 22.35 34.83 -19.06
CA GLU A 25 21.81 36.07 -19.66
C GLU A 25 22.06 37.32 -18.78
N LEU A 26 22.19 37.14 -17.46
CA LEU A 26 22.37 38.26 -16.51
C LEU A 26 23.76 38.89 -16.55
N LYS A 27 24.78 38.21 -17.11
CA LYS A 27 26.16 38.73 -17.17
C LYS A 27 26.41 39.70 -18.31
N MET A 28 25.62 39.69 -19.39
CA MET A 28 25.78 40.64 -20.50
C MET A 28 25.17 42.03 -20.23
N ARG A 29 24.16 42.14 -19.35
CA ARG A 29 23.57 43.46 -18.98
C ARG A 29 24.40 44.24 -17.94
N ARG A 30 25.32 43.59 -17.22
CA ARG A 30 26.00 44.19 -16.07
C ARG A 30 27.25 45.03 -16.40
N LYS A 31 27.58 45.19 -17.69
CA LYS A 31 28.76 45.97 -18.13
C LYS A 31 28.46 47.40 -18.59
N GLN A 32 27.20 47.85 -18.54
CA GLN A 32 26.80 49.23 -18.86
C GLN A 32 25.86 49.81 -17.80
N ALA A 33 26.32 50.01 -16.57
CA ALA A 33 25.71 50.98 -15.65
C ALA A 33 26.58 51.07 -14.38
N GLY A 34 27.76 51.67 -14.54
CA GLY A 34 28.39 52.30 -13.39
C GLY A 34 27.56 53.50 -12.94
N ALA A 35 27.55 53.73 -11.62
CA ALA A 35 27.16 54.94 -10.90
C ALA A 35 25.66 55.16 -10.58
N ARG A 36 25.32 54.94 -9.29
CA ARG A 36 24.59 55.82 -8.35
C ARG A 36 23.78 54.97 -7.35
N GLU A 37 24.29 54.81 -6.14
CA GLU A 37 23.82 55.47 -4.90
C GLU A 37 22.58 54.86 -4.24
N ARG A 38 22.79 54.39 -3.01
CA ARG A 38 21.93 54.43 -1.82
C ARG A 38 20.41 54.22 -1.97
N GLY A 39 19.94 53.13 -1.36
CA GLY A 39 18.73 53.15 -0.52
C GLY A 39 17.65 52.15 -0.90
N ARG A 40 17.50 51.09 -0.08
CA ARG A 40 16.23 50.50 0.40
C ARG A 40 16.49 49.10 0.99
N CYS A 41 16.93 49.05 2.24
CA CYS A 41 16.75 47.86 3.10
C CYS A 41 15.42 48.07 3.85
N ARG A 42 14.27 47.77 3.22
CA ARG A 42 12.98 47.68 3.95
C ARG A 42 11.83 47.02 3.18
N GLU A 43 12.10 46.12 2.24
CA GLU A 43 11.01 45.46 1.47
C GLU A 43 11.13 43.91 1.44
N GLU A 44 12.28 43.33 1.84
CA GLU A 44 12.52 41.88 1.79
C GLU A 44 11.96 41.10 3.00
N GLU A 45 11.57 41.75 4.10
CA GLU A 45 11.01 41.05 5.27
C GLU A 45 9.52 40.69 5.12
N MET A 46 8.81 41.31 4.17
CA MET A 46 7.36 41.13 4.05
C MET A 46 6.97 39.94 3.15
N THR A 47 7.84 39.52 2.23
CA THR A 47 7.56 38.42 1.29
C THR A 47 7.94 37.05 1.83
N VAL A 48 8.89 36.96 2.77
CA VAL A 48 9.35 35.67 3.35
C VAL A 48 8.36 35.13 4.38
N ALA A 49 7.58 36.00 5.02
CA ALA A 49 6.58 35.60 6.00
C ALA A 49 5.30 35.02 5.36
N GLU A 50 4.93 35.48 4.16
CA GLU A 50 3.73 35.01 3.46
C GLU A 50 3.91 33.58 2.91
N ASP A 51 5.08 33.26 2.34
CA ASP A 51 5.39 31.92 1.82
C ASP A 51 5.42 30.84 2.92
N ALA A 52 5.95 31.17 4.11
CA ALA A 52 5.98 30.23 5.24
C ALA A 52 4.59 29.94 5.82
N ASP A 53 3.66 30.90 5.71
CA ASP A 53 2.27 30.74 6.12
C ASP A 53 1.51 29.84 5.13
N ASP A 54 1.80 29.95 3.84
CA ASP A 54 1.24 29.07 2.80
C ASP A 54 1.78 27.63 2.87
N ASP A 55 3.06 27.44 3.18
CA ASP A 55 3.63 26.10 3.40
C ASP A 55 3.04 25.44 4.65
N LYS A 56 2.82 26.21 5.73
CA LYS A 56 2.14 25.72 6.94
C LYS A 56 0.70 25.32 6.66
N LYS A 57 -0.03 26.09 5.86
CA LYS A 57 -1.40 25.78 5.43
C LYS A 57 -1.46 24.53 4.55
N ARG A 58 -0.50 24.35 3.64
CA ARG A 58 -0.38 23.12 2.84
C ARG A 58 -0.10 21.90 3.72
N LEU A 59 0.77 22.02 4.71
CA LEU A 59 1.08 20.93 5.63
C LEU A 59 -0.14 20.53 6.47
N LEU A 60 -0.89 21.52 6.98
CA LEU A 60 -2.17 21.31 7.67
C LEU A 60 -3.18 20.59 6.76
N GLN A 61 -3.30 21.03 5.50
CA GLN A 61 -4.25 20.44 4.55
C GLN A 61 -3.90 19.00 4.12
N ILE A 62 -2.63 18.59 4.23
CA ILE A 62 -2.21 17.20 4.01
C ILE A 62 -2.54 16.34 5.22
N ILE A 63 -2.26 16.83 6.44
CA ILE A 63 -2.56 16.13 7.69
C ILE A 63 -4.08 15.95 7.88
N ASP A 64 -4.88 16.98 7.59
CA ASP A 64 -6.34 16.90 7.68
C ASP A 64 -6.93 15.93 6.63
N ARG A 65 -6.29 15.78 5.47
CA ARG A 65 -6.70 14.80 4.44
C ARG A 65 -6.33 13.36 4.78
N GLU A 66 -5.19 13.16 5.42
CA GLU A 66 -4.71 11.83 5.82
C GLU A 66 -5.40 11.35 7.11
N GLY A 67 -5.81 12.27 7.99
CA GLY A 67 -6.56 11.96 9.21
C GLY A 67 -8.03 11.58 9.00
N GLU A 68 -8.62 11.93 7.85
CA GLU A 68 -10.00 11.56 7.48
C GLU A 68 -10.10 10.13 6.90
N GLU A 69 -8.99 9.50 6.49
CA GLU A 69 -8.99 8.12 5.98
C GLU A 69 -8.85 7.06 7.10
N GLU A 70 -8.46 7.45 8.32
CA GLU A 70 -8.29 6.52 9.46
C GLU A 70 -9.55 6.37 10.34
N GLU A 71 -10.58 7.19 10.13
CA GLU A 71 -11.87 7.10 10.82
C GLU A 71 -13.02 6.83 9.84
N GLU A 72 -12.81 5.96 8.85
CA GLU A 72 -13.96 5.23 8.30
C GLU A 72 -14.38 4.27 9.43
N GLU A 73 -15.33 4.69 10.28
CA GLU A 73 -16.01 3.81 11.23
C GLU A 73 -16.62 2.67 10.41
N GLU A 74 -15.84 1.61 10.19
CA GLU A 74 -16.30 0.37 9.57
C GLU A 74 -17.52 -0.08 10.38
N GLU A 75 -18.67 -0.09 9.72
CA GLU A 75 -19.92 -0.53 10.29
C GLU A 75 -19.67 -1.92 10.93
N PRO A 76 -19.98 -2.10 12.23
CA PRO A 76 -19.56 -3.29 12.96
C PRO A 76 -20.09 -4.54 12.25
N LEU A 77 -19.21 -5.52 11.96
CA LEU A 77 -19.66 -6.70 11.21
C LEU A 77 -20.76 -7.41 12.00
N ASP A 78 -21.88 -7.59 11.33
CA ASP A 78 -23.00 -8.30 11.93
C ASP A 78 -22.72 -9.81 12.06
N GLU A 79 -23.30 -10.43 13.09
CA GLU A 79 -23.28 -11.89 13.28
C GLU A 79 -23.72 -12.65 12.01
N SER A 80 -24.69 -12.10 11.27
CA SER A 80 -25.23 -12.72 10.06
C SER A 80 -24.19 -12.75 8.93
N SER A 81 -23.39 -11.70 8.80
CA SER A 81 -22.31 -11.57 7.83
C SER A 81 -21.19 -12.56 8.14
N VAL A 82 -20.79 -12.67 9.42
CA VAL A 82 -19.81 -13.67 9.86
C VAL A 82 -20.31 -15.10 9.61
N LYS A 83 -21.57 -15.42 9.93
CA LYS A 83 -22.17 -16.73 9.63
C LYS A 83 -22.13 -17.04 8.13
N LYS A 84 -22.45 -16.06 7.28
CA LYS A 84 -22.40 -16.23 5.82
C LYS A 84 -20.97 -16.45 5.32
N MET A 85 -20.00 -15.74 5.88
CA MET A 85 -18.58 -15.88 5.54
C MET A 85 -18.06 -17.27 5.90
N ILE A 86 -18.36 -17.76 7.11
CA ILE A 86 -18.02 -19.11 7.56
C ILE A 86 -18.65 -20.19 6.65
N LEU A 87 -19.95 -20.07 6.34
CA LEU A 87 -20.61 -21.02 5.43
C LEU A 87 -20.01 -21.01 4.02
N THR A 88 -19.57 -19.85 3.55
CA THR A 88 -18.91 -19.71 2.25
C THR A 88 -17.54 -20.37 2.26
N PHE A 89 -16.77 -20.18 3.34
CA PHE A 89 -15.49 -20.85 3.57
C PHE A 89 -15.65 -22.37 3.54
N GLU A 90 -16.59 -22.94 4.29
CA GLU A 90 -16.86 -24.38 4.31
C GLU A 90 -17.21 -24.91 2.91
N LYS A 91 -18.05 -24.17 2.17
CA LYS A 91 -18.43 -24.56 0.81
C LYS A 91 -17.24 -24.55 -0.15
N ARG A 92 -16.35 -23.54 -0.05
CA ARG A 92 -15.16 -23.43 -0.90
C ARG A 92 -14.12 -24.50 -0.53
N SER A 93 -13.90 -24.73 0.76
CA SER A 93 -13.03 -25.79 1.29
C SER A 93 -13.48 -27.17 0.81
N TYR A 94 -14.78 -27.48 0.93
CA TYR A 94 -15.34 -28.74 0.44
C TYR A 94 -15.19 -28.91 -1.08
N LYS A 95 -15.51 -27.86 -1.87
CA LYS A 95 -15.39 -27.89 -3.33
C LYS A 95 -13.93 -28.09 -3.76
N ASN A 96 -13.00 -27.43 -3.09
CA ASN A 96 -11.57 -27.59 -3.34
C ASN A 96 -11.13 -29.04 -3.07
N GLN A 97 -11.45 -29.57 -1.90
CA GLN A 97 -11.13 -30.96 -1.54
C GLN A 97 -11.72 -31.96 -2.54
N GLU A 98 -12.98 -31.77 -2.95
CA GLU A 98 -13.65 -32.61 -3.95
C GLU A 98 -12.91 -32.60 -5.30
N LEU A 99 -12.48 -31.43 -5.77
CA LEU A 99 -11.75 -31.30 -7.03
C LEU A 99 -10.34 -31.89 -6.95
N ARG A 100 -9.64 -31.75 -5.81
CA ARG A 100 -8.33 -32.39 -5.58
C ARG A 100 -8.44 -33.91 -5.57
N ILE A 101 -9.52 -34.46 -5.00
CA ILE A 101 -9.80 -35.91 -5.05
C ILE A 101 -10.16 -36.36 -6.49
N LYS A 102 -10.95 -35.56 -7.22
CA LYS A 102 -11.36 -35.89 -8.59
C LYS A 102 -10.23 -35.80 -9.61
N PHE A 103 -9.29 -34.87 -9.41
CA PHE A 103 -8.27 -34.51 -10.39
C PHE A 103 -6.87 -34.40 -9.74
N PRO A 104 -6.35 -35.46 -9.09
CA PRO A 104 -5.11 -35.37 -8.30
C PRO A 104 -3.89 -34.97 -9.15
N ASP A 105 -3.83 -35.40 -10.41
CA ASP A 105 -2.70 -35.14 -11.32
C ASP A 105 -2.90 -33.90 -12.23
N ASN A 106 -4.01 -33.17 -12.07
CA ASN A 106 -4.37 -32.06 -12.95
C ASN A 106 -4.62 -30.77 -12.13
N PRO A 107 -3.57 -30.08 -11.67
CA PRO A 107 -3.68 -28.88 -10.82
C PRO A 107 -4.49 -27.75 -11.46
N GLU A 108 -4.43 -27.61 -12.78
CA GLU A 108 -5.20 -26.61 -13.54
C GLU A 108 -6.72 -26.70 -13.29
N LYS A 109 -7.24 -27.89 -12.94
CA LYS A 109 -8.68 -28.10 -12.71
C LYS A 109 -9.18 -27.67 -11.34
N PHE A 110 -8.29 -27.57 -10.35
CA PHE A 110 -8.65 -27.15 -8.99
C PHE A 110 -8.00 -25.83 -8.56
N MET A 111 -7.08 -25.28 -9.37
CA MET A 111 -6.41 -24.01 -9.12
C MET A 111 -7.39 -22.85 -8.84
N GLU A 112 -8.45 -22.69 -9.64
CA GLU A 112 -9.47 -21.65 -9.40
C GLU A 112 -10.14 -21.83 -8.03
N SER A 113 -10.41 -23.07 -7.63
CA SER A 113 -11.00 -23.35 -6.31
C SER A 113 -10.02 -23.14 -5.15
N GLU A 114 -8.71 -23.27 -5.39
CA GLU A 114 -7.67 -22.94 -4.39
C GLU A 114 -7.58 -21.42 -4.19
N LEU A 115 -7.62 -20.65 -5.29
CA LEU A 115 -7.66 -19.19 -5.21
C LEU A 115 -8.91 -18.71 -4.48
N ASP A 116 -10.08 -19.23 -4.86
CA ASP A 116 -11.34 -18.94 -4.16
C ASP A 116 -11.23 -19.26 -2.66
N LEU A 117 -10.63 -20.39 -2.30
CA LEU A 117 -10.45 -20.80 -0.90
C LEU A 117 -9.50 -19.84 -0.16
N ASN A 118 -8.39 -19.45 -0.77
CA ASN A 118 -7.48 -18.49 -0.17
C ASN A 118 -8.15 -17.13 0.03
N ASP A 119 -8.88 -16.63 -0.97
CA ASP A 119 -9.55 -15.33 -0.89
C ASP A 119 -10.53 -15.24 0.28
N ILE A 120 -11.30 -16.30 0.55
CA ILE A 120 -12.23 -16.31 1.70
C ILE A 120 -11.49 -16.41 3.03
N ILE A 121 -10.34 -17.08 3.09
CA ILE A 121 -9.50 -17.12 4.31
C ILE A 121 -8.95 -15.72 4.60
N GLN A 122 -8.51 -15.00 3.57
CA GLN A 122 -8.09 -13.60 3.69
C GLN A 122 -9.25 -12.71 4.14
N GLU A 123 -10.43 -12.85 3.54
CA GLU A 123 -11.65 -12.12 3.95
C GLU A 123 -12.01 -12.38 5.43
N MET A 124 -11.85 -13.63 5.90
CA MET A 124 -12.12 -14.01 7.30
C MET A 124 -11.21 -13.33 8.34
N HIS A 125 -10.11 -12.69 7.96
CA HIS A 125 -9.25 -11.96 8.89
C HIS A 125 -9.99 -10.84 9.61
N VAL A 126 -11.00 -10.25 8.96
CA VAL A 126 -11.81 -9.19 9.56
C VAL A 126 -12.54 -9.66 10.82
N VAL A 127 -12.81 -10.97 10.99
CA VAL A 127 -13.42 -11.50 12.22
C VAL A 127 -12.51 -11.31 13.43
N ALA A 128 -11.19 -11.20 13.23
CA ALA A 128 -10.24 -11.00 14.32
C ALA A 128 -10.38 -9.65 15.02
N THR A 129 -11.06 -8.67 14.39
CA THR A 129 -11.35 -7.37 15.00
C THR A 129 -12.47 -7.45 16.04
N MET A 130 -13.27 -8.53 16.04
CA MET A 130 -14.38 -8.73 16.99
C MET A 130 -14.34 -10.12 17.66
N PRO A 131 -13.60 -10.23 18.78
CA PRO A 131 -13.48 -11.47 19.55
C PRO A 131 -14.82 -12.02 20.06
N ASP A 132 -15.83 -11.16 20.26
CA ASP A 132 -17.16 -11.56 20.75
C ASP A 132 -17.85 -12.56 19.82
N LEU A 133 -17.52 -12.54 18.52
CA LEU A 133 -18.11 -13.39 17.49
C LEU A 133 -17.40 -14.75 17.33
N TYR A 134 -16.33 -15.01 18.08
CA TYR A 134 -15.57 -16.28 17.96
C TYR A 134 -16.38 -17.52 18.34
N HIS A 135 -17.42 -17.39 19.17
CA HIS A 135 -18.32 -18.50 19.46
C HIS A 135 -18.95 -19.07 18.18
N LEU A 136 -19.19 -18.24 17.16
CA LEU A 136 -19.73 -18.66 15.87
C LEU A 136 -18.77 -19.57 15.09
N LEU A 137 -17.46 -19.31 15.17
CA LEU A 137 -16.44 -20.14 14.53
C LEU A 137 -16.41 -21.55 15.14
N VAL A 138 -16.66 -21.65 16.44
CA VAL A 138 -16.71 -22.93 17.16
C VAL A 138 -18.01 -23.66 16.87
N GLU A 139 -19.16 -22.98 16.96
CA GLU A 139 -20.48 -23.59 16.71
C GLU A 139 -20.64 -24.13 15.28
N LEU A 140 -20.05 -23.44 14.30
CA LEU A 140 -20.08 -23.82 12.90
C LEU A 140 -18.91 -24.74 12.48
N ASN A 141 -18.09 -25.21 13.43
CA ASN A 141 -16.91 -26.07 13.19
C ASN A 141 -15.84 -25.50 12.24
N ALA A 142 -15.82 -24.18 12.03
CA ALA A 142 -14.83 -23.52 11.18
C ALA A 142 -13.41 -23.75 11.70
N VAL A 143 -13.24 -23.84 13.03
CA VAL A 143 -11.95 -24.09 13.68
C VAL A 143 -11.37 -25.45 13.29
N GLN A 144 -12.17 -26.52 13.21
CA GLN A 144 -11.68 -27.82 12.75
C GLN A 144 -11.21 -27.76 11.29
N SER A 145 -11.98 -27.11 10.43
CA SER A 145 -11.64 -26.96 9.01
C SER A 145 -10.36 -26.16 8.82
N LEU A 146 -10.19 -25.04 9.53
CA LEU A 146 -8.96 -24.22 9.51
C LEU A 146 -7.74 -25.02 9.98
N LEU A 147 -7.87 -25.78 11.08
CA LEU A 147 -6.79 -26.66 11.54
C LEU A 147 -6.43 -27.74 10.50
N GLY A 148 -7.42 -28.25 9.77
CA GLY A 148 -7.18 -29.18 8.66
C GLY A 148 -6.37 -28.58 7.51
N LEU A 149 -6.53 -27.29 7.25
CA LEU A 149 -5.80 -26.58 6.20
C LEU A 149 -4.33 -26.34 6.53
N LEU A 150 -3.91 -26.39 7.80
CA LEU A 150 -2.49 -26.27 8.17
C LEU A 150 -1.61 -27.38 7.58
N GLY A 151 -2.21 -28.53 7.24
CA GLY A 151 -1.53 -29.64 6.57
C GLY A 151 -1.77 -29.67 5.07
N HIS A 152 -2.24 -28.58 4.47
CA HIS A 152 -2.58 -28.54 3.05
C HIS A 152 -1.34 -28.68 2.17
N ASP A 153 -1.46 -29.43 1.06
CA ASP A 153 -0.31 -29.71 0.18
C ASP A 153 0.20 -28.45 -0.55
N ASN A 154 -0.71 -27.50 -0.84
CA ASN A 154 -0.34 -26.17 -1.31
C ASN A 154 -0.03 -25.29 -0.09
N THR A 155 1.23 -24.87 0.03
CA THR A 155 1.75 -24.04 1.13
C THR A 155 1.25 -22.61 1.10
N ASP A 156 0.68 -22.15 -0.01
CA ASP A 156 0.11 -20.80 -0.11
C ASP A 156 -1.23 -20.70 0.64
N ILE A 157 -1.84 -21.82 1.02
CA ILE A 157 -3.06 -21.89 1.82
C ILE A 157 -2.67 -21.99 3.30
N LEU A 158 -2.31 -20.86 3.91
CA LEU A 158 -1.96 -20.72 5.33
C LEU A 158 -2.50 -19.41 5.93
#